data_AF-A0A848HXN6-F1
#
_entry.id   AF-A0A848HXN6-F1
#
_cell.length_a   1.000
_cell.length_b   1.000
_cell.length_c   1.000
_cell.angle_alpha   90.00
_cell.angle_beta   90.00
_cell.angle_gamma   90.00
#
_symmetry.space_group_name_H-M   'P 1'
#
loop_
_entity.id
_entity.type
_entity.pdbx_description
1 polymer ?
#
loop_
_entity_poly.entity_id
_entity_poly.type
_entity_poly.pdbx_seq_one_letter_code
_entity_poly.pdbx_strand_id
1 'polypeptide(L)'
;MSDNADPCPKSAVSHGVGIAGLVGLGLWTLVARHYGMNGPNAGFAAVAACGVPMVLWSLLVDKVHRRASTGIDWTAPARPWRSVLDVSIVKIAGLWATWLAIAVFYCVARWYWSGDYRFSMDLFRGAAPWLLAASAPYVIWLDRRLVEPKDASYAFGQWVIGGAAGVPDRVEVAHHARAWAVKGFFLAFMLSIVPGNFASVVEWRIEDAFSHPVALAGFLIAVMFMIDVCMATVGYLLTLKPLDSHIRTANPLLAGWVAALICYPPFVLMGNGGPLDYHAGGAEWDVWTQGHGVLQWILGGWLVLLTAVYAWATVAFGLRFSNLTHRGILTHGPYRWTRHPAYLSKNLFWWFSALPFLSVSGSLTDVVRNSALLAVTNAVYFWRAKTEEAHLRADAEYRAYSDWMERNGAVPRFFAWVVGRKVRQGGGVQPAE
;
A
#
# COMPACT_ATOMS: atom_id res chain seq x y z
N MET A 1 3.04 -34.09 26.74
CA MET A 1 3.10 -33.86 25.28
C MET A 1 2.81 -32.39 25.06
N SER A 2 3.85 -31.55 25.00
CA SER A 2 3.71 -30.12 24.71
C SER A 2 3.28 -29.97 23.25
N ASP A 3 2.16 -29.29 23.01
CA ASP A 3 1.76 -28.82 21.69
C ASP A 3 2.96 -28.16 21.01
N ASN A 4 3.53 -28.81 20.00
CA ASN A 4 4.48 -28.18 19.11
C ASN A 4 3.67 -27.23 18.22
N ALA A 5 3.34 -26.05 18.76
CA ALA A 5 2.62 -25.01 18.03
C ALA A 5 3.42 -24.68 16.76
N ASP A 6 2.84 -24.93 15.57
CA ASP A 6 3.42 -24.59 14.25
C ASP A 6 3.68 -23.08 14.20
N PRO A 7 4.92 -22.61 14.42
CA PRO A 7 5.17 -21.21 14.66
C PRO A 7 5.03 -20.43 13.36
N CYS A 8 4.21 -19.39 13.39
CA CYS A 8 4.03 -18.53 12.24
C CYS A 8 5.37 -17.86 11.86
N PRO A 9 5.76 -17.85 10.57
CA PRO A 9 6.99 -17.20 10.14
C PRO A 9 7.06 -15.74 10.61
N LYS A 10 8.27 -15.26 10.89
CA LYS A 10 8.47 -13.91 11.41
C LYS A 10 8.05 -12.86 10.36
N SER A 11 7.32 -11.85 10.81
CA SER A 11 6.93 -10.75 9.94
C SER A 11 8.12 -9.80 9.70
N ALA A 12 8.20 -9.28 8.47
CA ALA A 12 9.22 -8.30 8.09
C ALA A 12 9.08 -6.94 8.80
N VAL A 13 7.89 -6.62 9.33
CA VAL A 13 7.58 -5.37 10.05
C VAL A 13 7.09 -5.72 11.45
N SER A 14 7.47 -4.92 12.45
CA SER A 14 6.92 -5.07 13.80
C SER A 14 5.58 -4.33 13.93
N HIS A 15 4.74 -4.74 14.88
CA HIS A 15 3.52 -4.02 15.21
C HIS A 15 3.80 -2.56 15.62
N GLY A 16 4.95 -2.32 16.26
CA GLY A 16 5.29 -1.03 16.85
C GLY A 16 5.45 0.08 15.82
N VAL A 17 5.92 -0.22 14.61
CA VAL A 17 6.05 0.78 13.54
C VAL A 17 4.68 1.37 13.18
N GLY A 18 3.69 0.52 12.92
CA GLY A 18 2.33 0.96 12.59
C GLY A 18 1.68 1.74 13.73
N ILE A 19 1.84 1.27 14.98
CA ILE A 19 1.32 1.94 16.17
C ILE A 19 1.95 3.32 16.35
N ALA A 20 3.28 3.45 16.18
CA ALA A 20 3.97 4.73 16.27
C ALA A 20 3.42 5.74 15.25
N GLY A 21 3.16 5.28 14.01
CA GLY A 21 2.53 6.10 12.98
C GLY A 21 1.11 6.54 13.34
N LEU A 22 0.29 5.63 13.88
CA LEU A 22 -1.06 5.95 14.35
C LEU A 22 -1.05 7.00 15.46
N VAL A 23 -0.15 6.88 16.44
CA VAL A 23 -0.02 7.85 17.53
C VAL A 23 0.35 9.23 16.97
N GLY A 24 1.35 9.30 16.10
CA GLY A 24 1.77 10.56 15.47
C GLY A 24 0.66 11.22 14.65
N LEU A 25 -0.02 10.43 13.81
CA LEU A 25 -1.16 10.90 13.02
C LEU A 25 -2.31 11.37 13.92
N GLY A 26 -2.66 10.60 14.95
CA GLY A 26 -3.73 10.95 15.89
C GLY A 26 -3.45 12.26 16.62
N LEU A 27 -2.23 12.45 17.13
CA LEU A 27 -1.83 13.69 17.81
C LEU A 27 -1.91 14.89 16.86
N TRP A 28 -1.42 14.76 15.63
CA TRP A 28 -1.52 15.84 14.65
C TRP A 28 -2.97 16.16 14.28
N THR A 29 -3.81 15.15 14.08
CA THR A 29 -5.23 15.34 13.78
C THR A 29 -5.94 16.08 14.92
N LEU A 30 -5.62 15.79 16.19
CA LEU A 30 -6.18 16.51 17.33
C LEU A 30 -5.77 18.00 17.32
N VAL A 31 -4.51 18.29 17.05
CA VAL A 31 -4.01 19.67 16.91
C VAL A 31 -4.69 20.38 15.74
N ALA A 32 -4.73 19.75 14.57
CA ALA A 32 -5.34 20.31 13.38
C ALA A 32 -6.82 20.60 13.59
N ARG A 33 -7.55 19.71 14.26
CA ARG A 33 -8.96 19.93 14.63
C ARG A 33 -9.15 21.10 15.59
N HIS A 34 -8.29 21.22 16.61
CA HIS A 34 -8.38 22.33 17.56
C HIS A 34 -8.20 23.70 16.89
N TYR A 35 -7.33 23.79 15.89
CA TYR A 35 -7.02 25.03 15.18
C TYR A 35 -7.72 25.18 13.81
N GLY A 36 -8.60 24.25 13.43
CA GLY A 36 -9.29 24.28 12.12
C GLY A 36 -8.35 24.16 10.91
N MET A 37 -7.22 23.46 11.05
CA MET A 37 -6.21 23.30 10.00
C MET A 37 -6.61 22.19 9.01
N ASN A 38 -7.56 22.46 8.14
CA ASN A 38 -8.07 21.53 7.12
C ASN A 38 -7.39 21.66 5.74
N GLY A 39 -6.46 22.60 5.57
CA GLY A 39 -5.83 22.86 4.27
C GLY A 39 -4.85 21.77 3.78
N PRO A 40 -4.46 21.77 2.50
CA PRO A 40 -3.59 20.75 1.91
C PRO A 40 -2.22 20.59 2.61
N ASN A 41 -1.63 21.69 3.07
CA ASN A 41 -0.38 21.66 3.82
C ASN A 41 -0.53 20.96 5.18
N ALA A 42 -1.70 21.07 5.82
CA ALA A 42 -1.99 20.37 7.07
C ALA A 42 -2.18 18.86 6.82
N GLY A 43 -2.80 18.48 5.70
CA GLY A 43 -2.85 17.09 5.26
C GLY A 43 -1.47 16.51 4.98
N PHE A 44 -0.58 17.27 4.33
CA PHE A 44 0.80 16.82 4.12
C PHE A 44 1.62 16.76 5.43
N ALA A 45 1.39 17.70 6.36
CA ALA A 45 1.95 17.63 7.70
C ALA A 45 1.47 16.37 8.46
N ALA A 46 0.26 15.87 8.19
CA ALA A 46 -0.23 14.61 8.73
C ALA A 46 0.60 13.41 8.26
N VAL A 47 1.03 13.41 7.00
CA VAL A 47 1.94 12.37 6.46
C VAL A 47 3.29 12.43 7.17
N ALA A 48 3.83 13.62 7.44
CA ALA A 48 5.07 13.77 8.20
C ALA A 48 4.90 13.33 9.67
N ALA A 49 3.81 13.74 10.32
CA ALA A 49 3.47 13.35 11.69
C ALA A 49 3.23 11.84 11.83
N CYS A 50 2.73 11.18 10.79
CA CYS A 50 2.65 9.73 10.70
C CYS A 50 4.04 9.11 10.48
N GLY A 51 4.80 9.60 9.50
CA GLY A 51 6.05 8.97 9.05
C GLY A 51 7.23 9.12 10.00
N VAL A 52 7.38 10.26 10.68
CA VAL A 52 8.53 10.52 11.57
C VAL A 52 8.57 9.53 12.75
N PRO A 53 7.49 9.31 13.52
CA PRO A 53 7.48 8.28 14.56
C PRO A 53 7.76 6.88 14.03
N MET A 54 7.25 6.53 12.85
CA MET A 54 7.52 5.24 12.20
C MET A 54 9.02 5.08 11.91
N VAL A 55 9.67 6.12 11.40
CA VAL A 55 11.12 6.15 11.16
C VAL A 55 11.90 6.01 12.46
N LEU A 56 11.54 6.78 13.48
CA LEU A 56 12.21 6.74 14.79
C LEU A 56 12.08 5.36 15.43
N TRP A 57 10.88 4.76 15.43
CA TRP A 57 10.67 3.40 15.92
C TRP A 57 11.53 2.39 15.14
N SER A 58 11.50 2.47 13.81
CA SER A 58 12.24 1.56 12.94
C SER A 58 13.75 1.62 13.19
N LEU A 59 14.30 2.81 13.44
CA LEU A 59 15.73 3.00 13.63
C LEU A 59 16.19 2.72 15.07
N LEU A 60 15.44 3.18 16.07
CA LEU A 60 15.85 3.14 17.47
C LEU A 60 15.47 1.83 18.16
N VAL A 61 14.27 1.31 17.88
CA VAL A 61 13.71 0.12 18.54
C VAL A 61 13.97 -1.11 17.68
N ASP A 62 13.43 -1.15 16.47
CA ASP A 62 13.54 -2.33 15.58
C ASP A 62 14.95 -2.47 14.97
N LYS A 63 15.73 -1.37 14.98
CA LYS A 63 17.08 -1.27 14.42
C LYS A 63 17.17 -1.86 13.01
N VAL A 64 16.17 -1.57 12.17
CA VAL A 64 16.03 -2.14 10.83
C VAL A 64 17.24 -1.88 9.94
N HIS A 65 17.93 -0.75 10.17
CA HIS A 65 19.16 -0.38 9.47
C HIS A 65 20.28 -1.43 9.60
N ARG A 66 20.25 -2.29 10.64
CA ARG A 66 21.27 -3.34 10.87
C ARG A 66 20.91 -4.68 10.25
N ARG A 67 19.73 -4.82 9.63
CA ARG A 67 19.30 -6.09 9.02
C ARG A 67 20.12 -6.35 7.75
N ALA A 68 20.50 -7.60 7.55
CA ALA A 68 21.22 -8.03 6.35
C ALA A 68 20.42 -7.72 5.06
N SER A 69 19.10 -7.73 5.14
CA SER A 69 18.21 -7.39 4.01
C SER A 69 18.39 -5.97 3.47
N THR A 70 18.97 -5.05 4.24
CA THR A 70 19.29 -3.70 3.75
C THR A 70 20.44 -3.70 2.75
N GLY A 71 21.31 -4.71 2.80
CA GLY A 71 22.56 -4.78 2.04
C GLY A 71 23.60 -3.75 2.50
N ILE A 72 23.47 -3.21 3.71
CA ILE A 72 24.38 -2.22 4.29
C ILE A 72 25.31 -2.93 5.29
N ASP A 73 26.62 -2.72 5.13
CA ASP A 73 27.63 -3.17 6.07
C ASP A 73 28.08 -2.02 6.98
N TRP A 74 27.69 -2.13 8.26
CA TRP A 74 28.08 -1.19 9.30
C TRP A 74 29.35 -1.58 10.05
N THR A 75 29.79 -2.84 9.96
CA THR A 75 30.97 -3.35 10.68
C THR A 75 32.26 -3.08 9.92
N ALA A 76 32.20 -3.05 8.58
CA ALA A 76 33.32 -2.62 7.75
C ALA A 76 33.55 -1.09 7.82
N PRO A 77 34.82 -0.63 7.70
CA PRO A 77 35.11 0.78 7.53
C PRO A 77 34.49 1.30 6.23
N ALA A 78 33.92 2.51 6.26
CA ALA A 78 33.33 3.12 5.07
C ALA A 78 34.38 3.31 3.98
N ARG A 79 34.09 2.87 2.75
CA ARG A 79 34.99 3.06 1.60
C ARG A 79 35.33 4.56 1.42
N PRO A 80 36.54 4.93 0.97
CA PRO A 80 36.85 6.32 0.64
C PRO A 80 35.86 6.87 -0.41
N TRP A 81 35.43 8.13 -0.28
CA TRP A 81 34.43 8.69 -1.19
C TRP A 81 34.88 8.62 -2.66
N ARG A 82 36.17 8.84 -2.93
CA ARG A 82 36.75 8.77 -4.28
C ARG A 82 36.59 7.41 -4.94
N SER A 83 36.56 6.30 -4.18
CA SER A 83 36.45 4.96 -4.76
C SER A 83 35.02 4.60 -5.17
N VAL A 84 34.02 5.39 -4.76
CA VAL A 84 32.60 5.15 -5.11
C VAL A 84 32.03 6.22 -6.03
N LEU A 85 32.73 7.34 -6.25
CA LEU A 85 32.26 8.47 -7.04
C LEU A 85 31.72 8.06 -8.40
N ASP A 86 32.47 7.27 -9.16
CA ASP A 86 32.09 6.88 -10.52
C ASP A 86 30.76 6.10 -10.51
N VAL A 87 30.62 5.16 -9.57
CA VAL A 87 29.37 4.40 -9.38
C VAL A 87 28.22 5.32 -8.97
N SER A 88 28.46 6.20 -7.99
CA SER A 88 27.45 7.14 -7.50
C SER A 88 26.99 8.13 -8.55
N ILE A 89 27.89 8.67 -9.38
CA ILE A 89 27.56 9.60 -10.47
C ILE A 89 26.68 8.90 -11.51
N VAL A 90 27.02 7.68 -11.90
CA VAL A 90 26.21 6.88 -12.85
C VAL A 90 24.82 6.62 -12.27
N LYS A 91 24.71 6.28 -10.98
CA LYS A 91 23.41 6.13 -10.31
C LYS A 91 22.59 7.40 -10.29
N ILE A 92 23.21 8.53 -9.96
CA ILE A 92 22.53 9.83 -9.91
C ILE A 92 22.04 10.21 -11.31
N ALA A 93 22.84 9.99 -12.36
CA ALA A 93 22.42 10.20 -13.74
C ALA A 93 21.21 9.31 -14.10
N GLY A 94 21.25 8.02 -13.77
CA GLY A 94 20.12 7.11 -13.98
C GLY A 94 18.85 7.51 -13.21
N LEU A 95 19.01 7.93 -11.95
CA LEU A 95 17.92 8.40 -11.09
C LEU A 95 17.23 9.64 -11.67
N TRP A 96 18.00 10.64 -12.11
CA TRP A 96 17.45 11.88 -12.65
C TRP A 96 16.92 11.74 -14.08
N ALA A 97 17.50 10.85 -14.88
CA ALA A 97 16.90 10.44 -16.15
C ALA A 97 15.54 9.76 -15.93
N THR A 98 15.40 8.98 -14.86
CA THR A 98 14.13 8.36 -14.48
C THR A 98 13.09 9.41 -14.10
N TRP A 99 13.46 10.39 -13.25
CA TRP A 99 12.56 11.49 -12.89
C TRP A 99 12.19 12.35 -14.09
N LEU A 100 13.12 12.59 -15.02
CA LEU A 100 12.82 13.29 -16.27
C LEU A 100 11.80 12.52 -17.10
N ALA A 101 11.96 11.20 -17.26
CA ALA A 101 10.99 10.37 -17.98
C ALA A 101 9.60 10.40 -17.32
N ILE A 102 9.53 10.34 -15.98
CA ILE A 102 8.28 10.48 -15.23
C ILE A 102 7.66 11.87 -15.44
N ALA A 103 8.46 12.94 -15.41
CA ALA A 103 8.00 14.30 -15.64
C ALA A 103 7.46 14.50 -17.07
N VAL A 104 8.12 13.92 -18.08
CA VAL A 104 7.63 13.89 -19.47
C VAL A 104 6.30 13.14 -19.54
N PHE A 105 6.19 11.98 -18.87
CA PHE A 105 4.93 11.25 -18.80
C PHE A 105 3.82 12.11 -18.18
N TYR A 106 4.04 12.77 -17.03
CA TYR A 106 3.07 13.68 -16.43
C TYR A 106 2.73 14.88 -17.32
N CYS A 107 3.66 15.36 -18.15
CA CYS A 107 3.41 16.43 -19.10
C CYS A 107 2.47 15.99 -20.24
N VAL A 108 2.66 14.78 -20.77
CA VAL A 108 1.81 14.22 -21.83
C VAL A 108 0.43 13.81 -21.28
N ALA A 109 0.41 13.22 -20.10
CA ALA A 109 -0.78 12.76 -19.41
C ALA A 109 -1.54 13.93 -18.76
N ARG A 110 -2.31 14.67 -19.58
CA ARG A 110 -3.00 15.92 -19.18
C ARG A 110 -3.86 15.83 -17.91
N TRP A 111 -4.38 14.64 -17.57
CA TRP A 111 -5.20 14.45 -16.36
C TRP A 111 -4.45 14.76 -15.05
N TYR A 112 -3.11 14.67 -15.02
CA TYR A 112 -2.33 15.08 -13.84
C TYR A 112 -2.40 16.57 -13.54
N TRP A 113 -2.87 17.38 -14.49
CA TRP A 113 -2.99 18.84 -14.38
C TRP A 113 -4.42 19.29 -14.07
N SER A 114 -5.31 18.35 -13.70
CA SER A 114 -6.71 18.59 -13.37
C SER A 114 -7.09 17.96 -12.05
N GLY A 115 -8.07 18.55 -11.36
CA GLY A 115 -8.54 18.06 -10.06
C GLY A 115 -7.43 17.94 -9.02
N ASP A 116 -7.55 16.95 -8.16
CA ASP A 116 -6.68 16.75 -6.99
C ASP A 116 -5.21 16.47 -7.37
N TYR A 117 -4.95 15.93 -8.56
CA TYR A 117 -3.58 15.65 -9.01
C TYR A 117 -2.71 16.90 -9.18
N ARG A 118 -3.33 18.08 -9.34
CA ARG A 118 -2.60 19.34 -9.44
C ARG A 118 -1.73 19.58 -8.20
N PHE A 119 -2.23 19.24 -7.01
CA PHE A 119 -1.45 19.34 -5.78
C PHE A 119 -0.17 18.49 -5.82
N SER A 120 -0.26 17.24 -6.32
CA SER A 120 0.90 16.37 -6.49
C SER A 120 1.93 16.97 -7.44
N MET A 121 1.49 17.57 -8.55
CA MET A 121 2.39 18.20 -9.52
C MET A 121 3.11 19.42 -8.94
N ASP A 122 2.40 20.27 -8.22
CA ASP A 122 2.98 21.44 -7.57
C ASP A 122 3.98 21.01 -6.47
N LEU A 123 3.67 19.95 -5.72
CA LEU A 123 4.59 19.38 -4.75
C LEU A 123 5.86 18.81 -5.42
N PHE A 124 5.73 18.07 -6.52
CA PHE A 124 6.90 17.55 -7.24
C PHE A 124 7.77 18.67 -7.80
N ARG A 125 7.17 19.71 -8.38
CA ARG A 125 7.89 20.90 -8.86
C ARG A 125 8.67 21.58 -7.74
N GLY A 126 8.04 21.77 -6.58
CA GLY A 126 8.68 22.37 -5.40
C GLY A 126 9.77 21.49 -4.79
N ALA A 127 9.57 20.18 -4.75
CA ALA A 127 10.50 19.23 -4.13
C ALA A 127 11.71 18.85 -5.00
N ALA A 128 11.56 18.87 -6.34
CA ALA A 128 12.60 18.44 -7.27
C ALA A 128 14.00 19.06 -7.03
N PRO A 129 14.19 20.39 -6.88
CA PRO A 129 15.52 20.97 -6.67
C PRO A 129 16.17 20.47 -5.37
N TRP A 130 15.37 20.32 -4.31
CA TRP A 130 15.85 19.84 -3.01
C TRP A 130 16.21 18.35 -3.06
N LEU A 131 15.41 17.54 -3.75
CA LEU A 131 15.71 16.12 -3.97
C LEU A 131 16.97 15.94 -4.82
N LEU A 132 17.21 16.81 -5.81
CA LEU A 132 18.43 16.78 -6.63
C LEU A 132 19.65 17.07 -5.78
N ALA A 133 19.62 18.16 -5.03
CA ALA A 133 20.69 18.53 -4.11
C ALA A 133 20.95 17.44 -3.04
N ALA A 134 19.89 16.84 -2.48
CA ALA A 134 20.00 15.80 -1.46
C ALA A 134 20.44 14.44 -2.02
N SER A 135 20.16 14.15 -3.30
CA SER A 135 20.51 12.85 -3.92
C SER A 135 22.00 12.59 -3.96
N ALA A 136 22.83 13.62 -4.23
CA ALA A 136 24.28 13.48 -4.31
C ALA A 136 24.94 13.04 -3.00
N PRO A 137 24.79 13.78 -1.87
CA PRO A 137 25.37 13.34 -0.60
C PRO A 137 24.78 12.02 -0.11
N TYR A 138 23.48 11.77 -0.35
CA TYR A 138 22.84 10.52 0.07
C TYR A 138 23.37 9.29 -0.67
N VAL A 139 23.44 9.33 -2.01
CA VAL A 139 23.91 8.19 -2.81
C VAL A 139 25.39 7.92 -2.54
N ILE A 140 26.23 8.96 -2.48
CA ILE A 140 27.65 8.82 -2.15
C ILE A 140 27.82 8.22 -0.74
N TRP A 141 27.06 8.70 0.25
CA TRP A 141 27.10 8.14 1.60
C TRP A 141 26.70 6.67 1.64
N LEU A 142 25.62 6.30 0.93
CA LEU A 142 25.10 4.95 0.91
C LEU A 142 26.06 3.98 0.20
N ASP A 143 26.59 4.33 -0.97
CA ASP A 143 27.50 3.46 -1.75
C ASP A 143 28.80 3.13 -1.02
N ARG A 144 29.23 3.99 -0.09
CA ARG A 144 30.38 3.73 0.80
C ARG A 144 30.14 2.60 1.80
N ARG A 145 28.87 2.25 2.04
CA ARG A 145 28.42 1.26 3.04
C ARG A 145 27.70 0.07 2.44
N LEU A 146 27.24 0.12 1.18
CA LEU A 146 26.59 -1.01 0.54
C LEU A 146 27.58 -2.16 0.32
N VAL A 147 27.14 -3.39 0.59
CA VAL A 147 27.91 -4.60 0.26
C VAL A 147 28.16 -4.63 -1.25
N GLU A 148 27.09 -4.57 -2.05
CA GLU A 148 27.14 -4.44 -3.51
C GLU A 148 26.61 -3.06 -3.93
N PRO A 149 27.50 -2.10 -4.28
CA PRO A 149 27.08 -0.79 -4.74
C PRO A 149 26.56 -0.79 -6.17
N LYS A 150 26.83 -1.79 -7.04
CA LYS A 150 26.33 -1.81 -8.41
C LYS A 150 24.92 -2.42 -8.48
N ASP A 151 23.92 -1.64 -8.07
CA ASP A 151 22.51 -2.04 -8.04
C ASP A 151 21.73 -1.67 -9.33
N ALA A 152 20.41 -1.91 -9.32
CA ALA A 152 19.50 -1.59 -10.42
C ALA A 152 19.59 -0.14 -10.91
N SER A 153 19.82 0.82 -10.00
CA SER A 153 19.98 2.23 -10.38
C SER A 153 21.31 2.49 -11.09
N TYR A 154 22.36 1.73 -10.76
CA TYR A 154 23.62 1.78 -11.50
C TYR A 154 23.46 1.17 -12.89
N ALA A 155 22.84 0.00 -13.01
CA ALA A 155 22.59 -0.65 -14.30
C ALA A 155 21.73 0.22 -15.23
N PHE A 156 20.70 0.88 -14.68
CA PHE A 156 19.90 1.86 -15.42
C PHE A 156 20.72 3.08 -15.82
N GLY A 157 21.56 3.60 -14.92
CA GLY A 157 22.49 4.69 -15.22
C GLY A 157 23.45 4.35 -16.36
N GLN A 158 24.07 3.16 -16.34
CA GLN A 158 24.91 2.66 -17.42
C GLN A 158 24.18 2.65 -18.77
N TRP A 159 22.91 2.20 -18.77
CA TRP A 159 22.09 2.18 -19.97
C TRP A 159 21.81 3.59 -20.50
N VAL A 160 21.47 4.54 -19.63
CA VAL A 160 21.18 5.93 -20.00
C VAL A 160 22.39 6.61 -20.65
N ILE A 161 23.59 6.38 -20.12
CA ILE A 161 24.83 6.98 -20.66
C ILE A 161 25.43 6.20 -21.84
N GLY A 162 24.66 5.31 -22.47
CA GLY A 162 25.10 4.57 -23.65
C GLY A 162 26.17 3.50 -23.38
N GLY A 163 26.27 3.00 -22.15
CA GLY A 163 27.23 1.98 -21.76
C GLY A 163 28.65 2.50 -21.51
N ALA A 164 28.84 3.82 -21.43
CA ALA A 164 30.15 4.43 -21.17
C ALA A 164 30.81 3.96 -19.85
N ALA A 165 30.01 3.52 -18.86
CA ALA A 165 30.49 2.92 -17.61
C ALA A 165 30.37 1.38 -17.60
N GLY A 166 30.35 0.74 -18.77
CA GLY A 166 30.23 -0.71 -18.96
C GLY A 166 28.87 -1.16 -19.51
N VAL A 167 28.79 -2.44 -19.88
CA VAL A 167 27.57 -3.04 -20.45
C VAL A 167 26.49 -3.13 -19.37
N PRO A 168 25.29 -2.54 -19.60
CA PRO A 168 24.21 -2.58 -18.62
C PRO A 168 23.56 -3.97 -18.56
N ASP A 169 23.34 -4.47 -17.34
CA ASP A 169 22.49 -5.64 -17.13
C ASP A 169 21.03 -5.29 -17.45
N ARG A 170 20.49 -5.91 -18.51
CA ARG A 170 19.13 -5.66 -18.99
C ARG A 170 18.05 -6.11 -18.01
N VAL A 171 18.32 -7.11 -17.19
CA VAL A 171 17.38 -7.59 -16.17
C VAL A 171 17.22 -6.52 -15.08
N GLU A 172 18.33 -5.96 -14.63
CA GLU A 172 18.36 -4.88 -13.63
C GLU A 172 17.79 -3.57 -14.18
N VAL A 173 18.04 -3.23 -15.45
CA VAL A 173 17.39 -2.09 -16.13
C VAL A 173 15.87 -2.24 -16.11
N ALA A 174 15.34 -3.41 -16.50
CA ALA A 174 13.91 -3.69 -16.49
C ALA A 174 13.34 -3.71 -15.07
N HIS A 175 14.12 -4.17 -14.09
CA HIS A 175 13.75 -4.14 -12.69
C HIS A 175 13.60 -2.70 -12.16
N HIS A 176 14.60 -1.83 -12.41
CA HIS A 176 14.55 -0.41 -12.08
C HIS A 176 13.36 0.29 -12.74
N ALA A 177 13.18 0.11 -14.06
CA ALA A 177 12.08 0.72 -14.80
C ALA A 177 10.70 0.36 -14.22
N ARG A 178 10.46 -0.92 -13.89
CA ARG A 178 9.21 -1.36 -13.27
C ARG A 178 9.00 -0.77 -11.87
N ALA A 179 10.03 -0.78 -11.03
CA ALA A 179 9.94 -0.24 -9.67
C ALA A 179 9.62 1.27 -9.68
N TRP A 180 10.23 2.02 -10.59
CA TRP A 180 9.97 3.44 -10.75
C TRP A 180 8.66 3.75 -11.47
N ALA A 181 8.18 2.90 -12.37
CA ALA A 181 6.83 3.01 -12.93
C ALA A 181 5.76 2.85 -11.84
N VAL A 182 5.92 1.89 -10.92
CA VAL A 182 5.03 1.76 -9.75
C VAL A 182 5.07 3.03 -8.92
N LYS A 183 6.27 3.52 -8.58
CA LYS A 183 6.42 4.71 -7.73
C LYS A 183 5.85 5.96 -8.41
N GLY A 184 6.16 6.19 -9.68
CA GLY A 184 5.66 7.32 -10.46
C GLY A 184 4.13 7.32 -10.57
N PHE A 185 3.50 6.16 -10.78
CA PHE A 185 2.04 6.10 -10.84
C PHE A 185 1.39 6.32 -9.47
N PHE A 186 1.74 5.50 -8.48
CA PHE A 186 1.03 5.47 -7.21
C PHE A 186 1.38 6.61 -6.26
N LEU A 187 2.61 7.14 -6.28
CA LEU A 187 2.97 8.26 -5.41
C LEU A 187 2.17 9.51 -5.77
N ALA A 188 2.01 9.81 -7.07
CA ALA A 188 1.21 10.94 -7.52
C ALA A 188 -0.26 10.79 -7.08
N PHE A 189 -0.82 9.58 -7.19
CA PHE A 189 -2.18 9.29 -6.73
C PHE A 189 -2.32 9.48 -5.22
N MET A 190 -1.44 8.88 -4.42
CA MET A 190 -1.49 8.98 -2.96
C MET A 190 -1.40 10.44 -2.48
N LEU A 191 -0.48 11.22 -3.05
CA LEU A 191 -0.34 12.64 -2.72
C LEU A 191 -1.58 13.46 -3.09
N SER A 192 -2.29 13.09 -4.15
CA SER A 192 -3.49 13.82 -4.59
C SER A 192 -4.65 13.66 -3.62
N ILE A 193 -4.81 12.48 -3.03
CA ILE A 193 -5.96 12.15 -2.18
C ILE A 193 -5.75 12.46 -0.70
N VAL A 194 -4.50 12.64 -0.24
CA VAL A 194 -4.19 12.97 1.17
C VAL A 194 -4.94 14.22 1.66
N PRO A 195 -4.89 15.38 0.97
CA PRO A 195 -5.57 16.59 1.42
C PRO A 195 -7.07 16.38 1.67
N GLY A 196 -7.79 15.80 0.71
CA GLY A 196 -9.24 15.61 0.83
C GLY A 196 -9.63 14.64 1.95
N ASN A 197 -8.89 13.53 2.10
CA ASN A 197 -9.14 12.58 3.19
C ASN A 197 -8.80 13.14 4.57
N PHE A 198 -7.80 14.03 4.66
CA PHE A 198 -7.49 14.69 5.92
C PHE A 198 -8.53 15.76 6.27
N ALA A 199 -8.88 16.60 5.29
CA ALA A 199 -9.88 17.65 5.46
C ALA A 199 -11.24 17.10 5.90
N SER A 200 -11.70 15.98 5.30
CA SER A 200 -12.97 15.35 5.64
C SER A 200 -13.07 14.93 7.11
N VAL A 201 -11.95 14.57 7.72
CA VAL A 201 -11.88 14.26 9.15
C VAL A 201 -11.76 15.51 9.98
N VAL A 202 -10.99 16.52 9.57
CA VAL A 202 -10.76 17.73 10.37
C VAL A 202 -12.01 18.62 10.44
N GLU A 203 -12.72 18.77 9.33
CA GLU A 203 -13.91 19.61 9.20
C GLU A 203 -15.14 19.04 9.91
N TRP A 204 -15.19 17.72 10.11
CA TRP A 204 -16.35 17.06 10.70
C TRP A 204 -16.58 17.53 12.13
N ARG A 205 -17.78 18.02 12.46
CA ARG A 205 -18.13 18.42 13.82
C ARG A 205 -18.42 17.20 14.69
N ILE A 206 -17.76 17.08 15.84
CA ILE A 206 -17.89 15.89 16.70
C ILE A 206 -19.34 15.69 17.16
N GLU A 207 -20.04 16.79 17.47
CA GLU A 207 -21.47 16.77 17.83
C GLU A 207 -22.32 16.07 16.75
N ASP A 208 -22.07 16.40 15.48
CA ASP A 208 -22.82 15.82 14.35
C ASP A 208 -22.50 14.33 14.19
N ALA A 209 -21.26 13.90 14.45
CA ALA A 209 -20.87 12.49 14.40
C ALA A 209 -21.64 11.64 15.42
N PHE A 210 -22.00 12.17 16.59
CA PHE A 210 -22.74 11.43 17.61
C PHE A 210 -24.26 11.59 17.53
N SER A 211 -24.77 12.32 16.53
CA SER A 211 -26.20 12.61 16.40
C SER A 211 -27.04 11.37 16.05
N HIS A 212 -26.54 10.47 15.19
CA HIS A 212 -27.22 9.25 14.76
C HIS A 212 -26.23 8.21 14.22
N PRO A 213 -26.60 6.90 14.17
CA PRO A 213 -25.70 5.81 13.76
C PRO A 213 -25.02 6.01 12.41
N VAL A 214 -25.75 6.53 11.41
CA VAL A 214 -25.21 6.78 10.06
C VAL A 214 -24.09 7.84 10.10
N ALA A 215 -24.26 8.93 10.84
CA ALA A 215 -23.25 9.98 10.97
C ALA A 215 -22.01 9.45 11.68
N LEU A 216 -22.18 8.65 12.75
CA LEU A 216 -21.07 8.04 13.46
C LEU A 216 -20.29 7.08 12.57
N ALA A 217 -21.01 6.22 11.84
CA ALA A 217 -20.39 5.28 10.90
C ALA A 217 -19.62 6.01 9.81
N GLY A 218 -20.22 7.06 9.20
CA GLY A 218 -19.56 7.89 8.19
C GLY A 218 -18.29 8.56 8.71
N PHE A 219 -18.34 9.15 9.91
CA PHE A 219 -17.17 9.78 10.53
C PHE A 219 -16.05 8.77 10.78
N LEU A 220 -16.37 7.62 11.37
CA LEU A 220 -15.38 6.58 11.65
C LEU A 220 -14.76 6.07 10.34
N ILE A 221 -15.57 5.75 9.33
CA ILE A 221 -15.10 5.34 8.00
C ILE A 221 -14.14 6.38 7.40
N ALA A 222 -14.47 7.67 7.49
CA ALA A 222 -13.59 8.75 7.03
C ALA A 222 -12.24 8.75 7.78
N VAL A 223 -12.24 8.56 9.10
CA VAL A 223 -11.02 8.41 9.91
C VAL A 223 -10.18 7.23 9.43
N MET A 224 -10.81 6.08 9.15
CA MET A 224 -10.09 4.89 8.65
C MET A 224 -9.49 5.11 7.26
N PHE A 225 -10.17 5.80 6.35
CA PHE A 225 -9.60 6.17 5.05
C PHE A 225 -8.45 7.18 5.17
N MET A 226 -8.56 8.17 6.06
CA MET A 226 -7.46 9.10 6.36
C MET A 226 -6.22 8.35 6.87
N ILE A 227 -6.40 7.39 7.79
CA ILE A 227 -5.32 6.53 8.30
C ILE A 227 -4.68 5.75 7.15
N ASP A 228 -5.49 5.05 6.34
CA ASP A 228 -5.03 4.24 5.20
C ASP A 228 -4.18 5.08 4.24
N VAL A 229 -4.72 6.22 3.81
CA VAL A 229 -4.08 7.09 2.83
C VAL A 229 -2.80 7.72 3.36
N CYS A 230 -2.77 8.20 4.61
CA CYS A 230 -1.56 8.77 5.20
C CYS A 230 -0.46 7.72 5.33
N MET A 231 -0.78 6.55 5.86
CA MET A 231 0.17 5.43 6.02
C MET A 231 0.70 4.93 4.67
N ALA A 232 -0.20 4.74 3.69
CA ALA A 232 0.19 4.34 2.35
C ALA A 232 1.12 5.36 1.70
N THR A 233 0.84 6.65 1.85
CA THR A 233 1.68 7.75 1.34
C THR A 233 3.08 7.70 1.96
N VAL A 234 3.19 7.49 3.27
CA VAL A 234 4.49 7.29 3.94
C VAL A 234 5.26 6.13 3.31
N GLY A 235 4.61 4.99 3.08
CA GLY A 235 5.24 3.82 2.44
C GLY A 235 5.76 4.07 1.03
N TYR A 236 5.10 4.94 0.25
CA TYR A 236 5.57 5.35 -1.07
C TYR A 236 6.71 6.37 -1.03
N LEU A 237 6.69 7.30 -0.07
CA LEU A 237 7.75 8.29 0.12
C LEU A 237 9.05 7.65 0.62
N LEU A 238 8.95 6.81 1.65
CA LEU A 238 10.09 6.28 2.39
C LEU A 238 10.59 4.93 1.85
N THR A 239 10.91 4.86 0.55
CA THR A 239 11.55 3.70 -0.10
C THR A 239 13.08 3.72 0.09
N LEU A 240 13.57 3.51 1.31
CA LEU A 240 14.99 3.72 1.65
C LEU A 240 15.63 2.42 2.18
N LYS A 241 16.84 2.11 1.72
CA LYS A 241 17.61 0.94 2.22
C LYS A 241 17.87 1.00 3.74
N PRO A 242 18.26 2.15 4.34
CA PRO A 242 18.44 2.23 5.79
C PRO A 242 17.18 1.96 6.62
N LEU A 243 15.99 2.12 6.04
CA LEU A 243 14.71 1.80 6.69
C LEU A 243 14.23 0.38 6.37
N ASP A 244 15.02 -0.40 5.61
CA ASP A 244 14.66 -1.74 5.13
C ASP A 244 13.29 -1.76 4.41
N SER A 245 12.93 -0.64 3.77
CA SER A 245 11.63 -0.39 3.11
C SER A 245 11.76 -0.20 1.59
N HIS A 246 12.94 -0.45 1.05
CA HIS A 246 13.22 -0.40 -0.38
C HIS A 246 12.44 -1.48 -1.15
N ILE A 247 12.19 -1.22 -2.43
CA ILE A 247 11.61 -2.21 -3.34
C ILE A 247 12.67 -3.29 -3.59
N ARG A 248 12.37 -4.54 -3.21
CA ARG A 248 13.21 -5.70 -3.51
C ARG A 248 12.95 -6.18 -4.93
N THR A 249 11.67 -6.36 -5.26
CA THR A 249 11.21 -6.62 -6.63
C THR A 249 9.90 -5.91 -6.95
N ALA A 250 9.72 -5.46 -8.18
CA ALA A 250 8.43 -5.04 -8.72
C ALA A 250 7.80 -6.18 -9.54
N ASN A 251 6.46 -6.25 -9.57
CA ASN A 251 5.75 -7.37 -10.19
C ASN A 251 6.10 -7.46 -11.68
N PRO A 252 6.68 -8.57 -12.16
CA PRO A 252 7.05 -8.71 -13.56
C PRO A 252 5.88 -9.11 -14.46
N LEU A 253 4.74 -9.53 -13.89
CA LEU A 253 3.62 -10.11 -14.62
C LEU A 253 2.67 -9.01 -15.13
N LEU A 254 2.48 -8.93 -16.45
CA LEU A 254 1.53 -7.99 -17.06
C LEU A 254 0.11 -8.12 -16.48
N ALA A 255 -0.33 -9.35 -16.22
CA ALA A 255 -1.62 -9.62 -15.58
C ALA A 255 -1.76 -8.90 -14.22
N GLY A 256 -0.68 -8.84 -13.43
CA GLY A 256 -0.69 -8.11 -12.16
C GLY A 256 -0.86 -6.61 -12.34
N TRP A 257 -0.18 -6.02 -13.34
CA TRP A 257 -0.32 -4.61 -13.68
C TRP A 257 -1.74 -4.27 -14.13
N VAL A 258 -2.32 -5.07 -15.03
CA VAL A 258 -3.70 -4.85 -15.52
C VAL A 258 -4.70 -4.95 -14.37
N ALA A 259 -4.62 -6.02 -13.56
CA ALA A 259 -5.52 -6.21 -12.43
C ALA A 259 -5.41 -5.07 -11.40
N ALA A 260 -4.21 -4.53 -11.17
CA ALA A 260 -4.01 -3.38 -10.30
C ALA A 260 -4.55 -2.09 -10.94
N LEU A 261 -4.18 -1.75 -12.17
CA LEU A 261 -4.55 -0.49 -12.81
C LEU A 261 -6.07 -0.32 -12.95
N ILE A 262 -6.81 -1.40 -13.24
CA ILE A 262 -8.28 -1.39 -13.24
C ILE A 262 -8.86 -0.81 -11.94
N CYS A 263 -8.14 -0.93 -10.81
CA CYS A 263 -8.59 -0.49 -9.49
C CYS A 263 -8.27 0.99 -9.16
N TYR A 264 -7.55 1.72 -10.01
CA TYR A 264 -7.02 3.05 -9.67
C TYR A 264 -7.23 4.09 -10.77
N PRO A 265 -7.54 5.36 -10.44
CA PRO A 265 -7.62 6.43 -11.43
C PRO A 265 -6.32 6.60 -12.22
N PRO A 266 -6.37 6.93 -13.52
CA PRO A 266 -7.56 7.21 -14.32
C PRO A 266 -8.24 5.95 -14.91
N PHE A 267 -7.71 4.75 -14.64
CA PHE A 267 -8.16 3.49 -15.26
C PHE A 267 -9.24 2.76 -14.44
N VAL A 268 -9.74 3.40 -13.37
CA VAL A 268 -10.75 2.88 -12.46
C VAL A 268 -12.04 2.51 -13.21
N LEU A 269 -12.31 1.22 -13.41
CA LEU A 269 -13.47 0.77 -14.21
C LEU A 269 -14.80 0.73 -13.43
N MET A 270 -14.73 0.49 -12.13
CA MET A 270 -15.86 0.43 -11.20
C MET A 270 -16.18 1.78 -10.53
N GLY A 271 -15.58 2.88 -11.00
CA GLY A 271 -15.94 4.22 -10.55
C GLY A 271 -17.30 4.66 -11.13
N ASN A 272 -17.89 5.72 -10.57
CA ASN A 272 -19.17 6.26 -11.03
C ASN A 272 -19.14 6.57 -12.53
N GLY A 273 -20.13 6.06 -13.27
CA GLY A 273 -20.23 6.16 -14.73
C GLY A 273 -19.25 5.27 -15.50
N GLY A 274 -18.47 4.42 -14.82
CA GLY A 274 -17.52 3.49 -15.41
C GLY A 274 -18.17 2.20 -15.94
N PRO A 275 -17.44 1.40 -16.74
CA PRO A 275 -17.97 0.16 -17.32
C PRO A 275 -18.41 -0.90 -16.30
N LEU A 276 -17.82 -0.89 -15.10
CA LEU A 276 -18.14 -1.80 -14.00
C LEU A 276 -18.92 -1.09 -12.88
N ASP A 277 -19.52 0.06 -13.16
CA ASP A 277 -20.35 0.79 -12.20
C ASP A 277 -21.61 -0.02 -11.86
N TYR A 278 -21.73 -0.40 -10.59
CA TYR A 278 -22.80 -1.23 -10.04
C TYR A 278 -23.86 -0.43 -9.25
N HIS A 279 -23.96 0.89 -9.42
CA HIS A 279 -24.90 1.73 -8.67
C HIS A 279 -26.17 2.13 -9.45
N ALA A 280 -26.41 1.59 -10.66
CA ALA A 280 -27.54 2.01 -11.50
C ALA A 280 -28.88 1.71 -10.83
N GLY A 281 -29.70 2.74 -10.56
CA GLY A 281 -30.97 2.57 -9.85
C GLY A 281 -30.83 2.08 -8.40
N GLY A 282 -29.61 2.04 -7.86
CA GLY A 282 -29.31 1.63 -6.49
C GLY A 282 -29.33 2.80 -5.50
N ALA A 283 -29.13 2.47 -4.24
CA ALA A 283 -28.90 3.42 -3.15
C ALA A 283 -27.95 2.79 -2.13
N GLU A 284 -27.39 3.60 -1.24
CA GLU A 284 -26.51 3.11 -0.17
C GLU A 284 -27.33 2.61 1.04
N TRP A 285 -26.64 1.87 1.90
CA TRP A 285 -27.18 1.21 3.08
C TRP A 285 -27.98 2.13 4.00
N ASP A 286 -27.60 3.39 4.11
CA ASP A 286 -28.25 4.38 4.95
C ASP A 286 -29.65 4.73 4.44
N VAL A 287 -29.85 4.71 3.12
CA VAL A 287 -31.15 4.89 2.47
C VAL A 287 -32.05 3.68 2.73
N TRP A 288 -31.52 2.46 2.53
CA TRP A 288 -32.29 1.22 2.72
C TRP A 288 -32.74 0.98 4.16
N THR A 289 -32.03 1.59 5.11
CA THR A 289 -32.26 1.41 6.55
C THR A 289 -32.95 2.62 7.19
N GLN A 290 -33.43 3.58 6.38
CA GLN A 290 -34.19 4.73 6.86
C GLN A 290 -35.39 4.30 7.70
N GLY A 291 -35.60 4.97 8.83
CA GLY A 291 -36.64 4.63 9.81
C GLY A 291 -36.33 3.43 10.72
N HIS A 292 -35.24 2.68 10.46
CA HIS A 292 -34.87 1.48 11.22
C HIS A 292 -33.54 1.66 11.98
N GLY A 293 -33.57 2.42 13.07
CA GLY A 293 -32.36 2.79 13.83
C GLY A 293 -31.52 1.61 14.33
N VAL A 294 -32.13 0.50 14.77
CA VAL A 294 -31.40 -0.71 15.18
C VAL A 294 -30.63 -1.33 14.02
N LEU A 295 -31.25 -1.39 12.83
CA LEU A 295 -30.60 -1.92 11.64
C LEU A 295 -29.45 -1.00 11.19
N GLN A 296 -29.60 0.32 11.33
CA GLN A 296 -28.52 1.28 11.09
C GLN A 296 -27.32 1.07 12.02
N TRP A 297 -27.55 0.79 13.31
CA TRP A 297 -26.45 0.47 14.24
C TRP A 297 -25.71 -0.81 13.86
N ILE A 298 -26.45 -1.86 13.50
CA ILE A 298 -25.87 -3.16 13.12
C ILE A 298 -25.06 -3.01 11.82
N LEU A 299 -25.67 -2.45 10.77
CA LEU A 299 -25.04 -2.35 9.46
C LEU A 299 -23.92 -1.31 9.45
N GLY A 300 -24.13 -0.15 10.07
CA GLY A 300 -23.09 0.87 10.24
C GLY A 300 -21.90 0.35 11.05
N GLY A 301 -22.15 -0.34 12.16
CA GLY A 301 -21.10 -0.99 12.95
C GLY A 301 -20.33 -2.06 12.17
N TRP A 302 -21.02 -2.82 11.32
CA TRP A 302 -20.40 -3.79 10.42
C TRP A 302 -19.50 -3.12 9.38
N LEU A 303 -19.95 -2.05 8.74
CA LEU A 303 -19.16 -1.29 7.77
C LEU A 303 -17.93 -0.63 8.41
N VAL A 304 -18.06 -0.12 9.64
CA VAL A 304 -16.94 0.39 10.44
C VAL A 304 -15.94 -0.73 10.76
N LEU A 305 -16.40 -1.92 11.16
CA LEU A 305 -15.52 -3.06 11.40
C LEU A 305 -14.73 -3.45 10.15
N LEU A 306 -15.41 -3.52 8.99
CA LEU A 306 -14.77 -3.87 7.73
C LEU A 306 -13.73 -2.82 7.31
N THR A 307 -14.05 -1.53 7.43
CA THR A 307 -13.09 -0.46 7.14
C THR A 307 -11.94 -0.41 8.14
N ALA A 308 -12.18 -0.75 9.42
CA ALA A 308 -11.14 -0.90 10.43
C ALA A 308 -10.17 -2.04 10.09
N VAL A 309 -10.65 -3.20 9.65
CA VAL A 309 -9.80 -4.32 9.18
C VAL A 309 -8.99 -3.92 7.95
N TYR A 310 -9.61 -3.18 7.03
CA TYR A 310 -8.96 -2.65 5.83
C TYR A 310 -7.81 -1.69 6.21
N ALA A 311 -8.07 -0.67 7.04
CA ALA A 311 -7.05 0.28 7.48
C ALA A 311 -5.97 -0.41 8.33
N TRP A 312 -6.33 -1.38 9.16
CA TRP A 312 -5.37 -2.15 9.96
C TRP A 312 -4.40 -2.96 9.11
N ALA A 313 -4.83 -3.46 7.95
CA ALA A 313 -3.92 -4.11 7.01
C ALA A 313 -2.81 -3.17 6.54
N THR A 314 -3.15 -1.90 6.26
CA THR A 314 -2.18 -0.87 5.88
C THR A 314 -1.30 -0.45 7.05
N VAL A 315 -1.86 -0.30 8.25
CA VAL A 315 -1.10 -0.06 9.50
C VAL A 315 -0.04 -1.15 9.70
N ALA A 316 -0.38 -2.42 9.46
CA ALA A 316 0.54 -3.55 9.63
C ALA A 316 1.72 -3.52 8.63
N PHE A 317 1.55 -2.91 7.46
CA PHE A 317 2.65 -2.67 6.51
C PHE A 317 3.64 -1.62 6.99
N GLY A 318 3.20 -0.65 7.78
CA GLY A 318 4.01 0.48 8.20
C GLY A 318 4.74 1.12 7.01
N LEU A 319 6.07 1.26 7.11
CA LEU A 319 6.91 1.89 6.08
C LEU A 319 6.99 1.11 4.75
N ARG A 320 6.42 -0.10 4.68
CA ARG A 320 6.59 -1.02 3.55
C ARG A 320 5.39 -1.12 2.63
N PHE A 321 4.32 -0.39 2.90
CA PHE A 321 3.13 -0.42 2.06
C PHE A 321 3.48 0.01 0.64
N SER A 322 3.10 -0.80 -0.35
CA SER A 322 3.14 -0.45 -1.77
C SER A 322 2.44 -1.52 -2.60
N ASN A 323 1.70 -1.06 -3.60
CA ASN A 323 1.14 -1.92 -4.65
C ASN A 323 2.26 -2.49 -5.55
N LEU A 324 2.00 -3.67 -6.14
CA LEU A 324 2.84 -4.30 -7.18
C LEU A 324 4.32 -4.50 -6.81
N THR A 325 4.68 -4.49 -5.52
CA THR A 325 6.07 -4.63 -5.10
C THR A 325 6.22 -5.60 -3.96
N HIS A 326 7.31 -6.35 -3.99
CA HIS A 326 7.80 -7.12 -2.85
C HIS A 326 8.76 -6.24 -2.03
N ARG A 327 8.40 -6.02 -0.77
CA ARG A 327 9.20 -5.26 0.21
C ARG A 327 9.41 -6.04 1.52
N GLY A 328 9.25 -7.36 1.49
CA GLY A 328 9.22 -8.23 2.67
C GLY A 328 7.81 -8.70 3.00
N ILE A 329 7.73 -9.85 3.68
CA ILE A 329 6.48 -10.58 3.88
C ILE A 329 5.88 -10.25 5.25
N LEU A 330 4.57 -9.99 5.25
CA LEU A 330 3.81 -9.71 6.46
C LEU A 330 3.08 -10.97 6.93
N THR A 331 3.18 -11.24 8.22
CA THR A 331 2.59 -12.43 8.85
C THR A 331 1.89 -12.10 10.18
N HIS A 332 1.79 -10.81 10.52
CA HIS A 332 1.23 -10.32 11.77
C HIS A 332 -0.02 -9.47 11.53
N GLY A 333 -0.72 -9.12 12.61
CA GLY A 333 -1.96 -8.35 12.53
C GLY A 333 -3.02 -9.12 11.73
N PRO A 334 -3.75 -8.48 10.80
CA PRO A 334 -4.84 -9.15 10.09
C PRO A 334 -4.33 -10.19 9.08
N TYR A 335 -3.03 -10.18 8.75
CA TYR A 335 -2.36 -11.20 7.94
C TYR A 335 -2.25 -12.56 8.64
N ARG A 336 -2.59 -12.67 9.92
CA ARG A 336 -2.70 -13.98 10.59
C ARG A 336 -3.94 -14.78 10.18
N TRP A 337 -4.98 -14.13 9.65
CA TRP A 337 -6.26 -14.77 9.34
C TRP A 337 -6.47 -15.02 7.85
N THR A 338 -5.92 -14.14 7.00
CA THR A 338 -5.98 -14.25 5.54
C THR A 338 -4.76 -13.57 4.92
N ARG A 339 -4.38 -14.00 3.71
CA ARG A 339 -3.25 -13.40 2.96
C ARG A 339 -3.57 -12.00 2.44
N HIS A 340 -4.87 -11.70 2.24
CA HIS A 340 -5.33 -10.43 1.67
C HIS A 340 -6.48 -9.82 2.49
N PRO A 341 -6.23 -9.38 3.74
CA PRO A 341 -7.27 -8.86 4.62
C PRO A 341 -7.93 -7.60 4.06
N ALA A 342 -7.14 -6.68 3.49
CA ALA A 342 -7.67 -5.47 2.84
C ALA A 342 -8.63 -5.81 1.70
N TYR A 343 -8.25 -6.74 0.81
CA TYR A 343 -9.11 -7.11 -0.32
C TYR A 343 -10.39 -7.79 0.17
N LEU A 344 -10.30 -8.74 1.10
CA LEU A 344 -11.48 -9.41 1.65
C LEU A 344 -12.46 -8.40 2.28
N SER A 345 -11.94 -7.53 3.15
CA SER A 345 -12.75 -6.57 3.87
C SER A 345 -13.40 -5.55 2.96
N LYS A 346 -12.65 -5.04 1.96
CA LYS A 346 -13.14 -4.09 0.96
C LYS A 346 -14.24 -4.68 0.09
N ASN A 347 -14.10 -5.93 -0.35
CA ASN A 347 -15.13 -6.58 -1.17
C ASN A 347 -16.40 -6.80 -0.36
N LEU A 348 -16.30 -7.25 0.91
CA LEU A 348 -17.46 -7.35 1.80
C LEU A 348 -18.09 -5.97 2.03
N PHE A 349 -17.28 -4.93 2.26
CA PHE A 349 -17.78 -3.57 2.49
C PHE A 349 -18.72 -3.14 1.36
N TRP A 350 -18.33 -3.33 0.10
CA TRP A 350 -19.17 -2.94 -1.04
C TRP A 350 -20.49 -3.71 -1.14
N TRP A 351 -20.51 -5.01 -0.80
CA TRP A 351 -21.77 -5.76 -0.77
C TRP A 351 -22.75 -5.22 0.27
N PHE A 352 -22.24 -4.78 1.42
CA PHE A 352 -23.07 -4.30 2.53
C PHE A 352 -23.34 -2.80 2.48
N SER A 353 -22.52 -2.01 1.78
CA SER A 353 -22.76 -0.58 1.58
C SER A 353 -23.76 -0.36 0.44
N ALA A 354 -23.57 -1.03 -0.71
CA ALA A 354 -24.43 -0.80 -1.88
C ALA A 354 -25.68 -1.67 -1.91
N LEU A 355 -25.67 -2.82 -1.22
CA LEU A 355 -26.78 -3.80 -1.22
C LEU A 355 -27.36 -4.00 -2.64
N PRO A 356 -26.57 -4.43 -3.64
CA PRO A 356 -26.90 -4.29 -5.07
C PRO A 356 -28.09 -5.14 -5.52
N PHE A 357 -28.64 -5.97 -4.62
CA PHE A 357 -29.85 -6.74 -4.82
C PHE A 357 -31.13 -5.94 -4.50
N LEU A 358 -30.99 -4.69 -4.04
CA LEU A 358 -32.07 -3.73 -3.84
C LEU A 358 -31.98 -2.63 -4.91
N SER A 359 -33.13 -2.17 -5.38
CA SER A 359 -33.23 -1.12 -6.39
C SER A 359 -34.39 -0.17 -6.11
N VAL A 360 -34.10 1.13 -6.20
CA VAL A 360 -35.10 2.19 -6.00
C VAL A 360 -36.03 2.27 -7.21
N SER A 361 -35.55 1.85 -8.39
CA SER A 361 -36.36 1.81 -9.61
C SER A 361 -37.36 0.65 -9.64
N GLY A 362 -37.22 -0.34 -8.75
CA GLY A 362 -37.98 -1.60 -8.79
C GLY A 362 -37.60 -2.51 -9.97
N SER A 363 -36.61 -2.12 -10.77
CA SER A 363 -36.16 -2.86 -11.95
C SER A 363 -35.36 -4.10 -11.56
N LEU A 364 -35.87 -5.28 -11.94
CA LEU A 364 -35.12 -6.53 -11.81
C LEU A 364 -33.83 -6.51 -12.65
N THR A 365 -33.84 -5.78 -13.77
CA THR A 365 -32.64 -5.60 -14.60
C THR A 365 -31.55 -4.87 -13.84
N ASP A 366 -31.89 -3.82 -13.08
CA ASP A 366 -30.91 -3.08 -12.27
C ASP A 366 -30.35 -3.97 -11.16
N VAL A 367 -31.21 -4.73 -10.48
CA VAL A 367 -30.82 -5.70 -9.44
C VAL A 367 -29.82 -6.74 -9.97
N VAL A 368 -30.14 -7.37 -11.11
CA VAL A 368 -29.28 -8.39 -11.73
C VAL A 368 -27.98 -7.77 -12.23
N ARG A 369 -28.05 -6.61 -12.91
CA ARG A 369 -26.90 -5.88 -13.43
C ARG A 369 -25.94 -5.49 -12.31
N ASN A 370 -26.42 -4.81 -11.28
CA ASN A 370 -25.59 -4.32 -10.18
C ASN A 370 -24.93 -5.48 -9.42
N SER A 371 -25.70 -6.53 -9.13
CA SER A 371 -25.17 -7.73 -8.46
C SER A 371 -24.09 -8.42 -9.31
N ALA A 372 -24.30 -8.55 -10.62
CA ALA A 372 -23.32 -9.14 -11.53
C ALA A 372 -22.07 -8.27 -11.66
N LEU A 373 -22.21 -6.96 -11.79
CA LEU A 373 -21.07 -6.03 -11.92
C LEU A 373 -20.27 -5.92 -10.62
N LEU A 374 -20.92 -5.96 -9.45
CA LEU A 374 -20.20 -6.04 -8.18
C LEU A 374 -19.44 -7.38 -8.06
N ALA A 375 -20.04 -8.50 -8.46
CA ALA A 375 -19.35 -9.79 -8.50
C ALA A 375 -18.13 -9.77 -9.45
N VAL A 376 -18.25 -9.16 -10.63
CA VAL A 376 -17.12 -8.95 -11.55
C VAL A 376 -16.05 -8.06 -10.91
N THR A 377 -16.46 -6.99 -10.22
CA THR A 377 -15.53 -6.13 -9.46
C THR A 377 -14.77 -6.95 -8.42
N ASN A 378 -15.44 -7.83 -7.66
CA ASN A 378 -14.75 -8.71 -6.71
C ASN A 378 -13.83 -9.72 -7.40
N ALA A 379 -14.21 -10.23 -8.58
CA ALA A 379 -13.37 -11.11 -9.38
C ALA A 379 -12.07 -10.43 -9.83
N VAL A 380 -12.10 -9.12 -10.12
CA VAL A 380 -10.89 -8.33 -10.38
C VAL A 380 -9.97 -8.31 -9.15
N TYR A 381 -10.52 -8.11 -7.94
CA TYR A 381 -9.71 -8.16 -6.71
C TYR A 381 -9.16 -9.57 -6.43
N PHE A 382 -9.92 -10.62 -6.74
CA PHE A 382 -9.43 -11.98 -6.65
C PHE A 382 -8.28 -12.24 -7.63
N TRP A 383 -8.41 -11.78 -8.88
CA TRP A 383 -7.37 -11.88 -9.89
C TRP A 383 -6.11 -11.10 -9.48
N ARG A 384 -6.30 -9.90 -8.93
CA ARG A 384 -5.22 -9.07 -8.36
C ARG A 384 -4.51 -9.78 -7.21
N ALA A 385 -5.25 -10.39 -6.28
CA ALA A 385 -4.68 -11.21 -5.22
C ALA A 385 -3.80 -12.32 -5.81
N LYS A 386 -4.33 -13.12 -6.76
CA LYS A 386 -3.60 -14.25 -7.34
C LYS A 386 -2.33 -13.86 -8.08
N THR A 387 -2.34 -12.74 -8.79
CA THR A 387 -1.15 -12.23 -9.48
C THR A 387 -0.10 -11.67 -8.50
N GLU A 388 -0.52 -11.12 -7.37
CA GLU A 388 0.35 -10.73 -6.26
C GLU A 388 0.98 -11.98 -5.60
N GLU A 389 0.19 -13.01 -5.27
CA GLU A 389 0.69 -14.28 -4.73
C GLU A 389 1.68 -14.96 -5.68
N ALA A 390 1.43 -14.89 -6.99
CA ALA A 390 2.33 -15.44 -8.01
C ALA A 390 3.68 -14.73 -8.06
N HIS A 391 3.69 -13.40 -7.93
CA HIS A 391 4.92 -12.60 -7.83
C HIS A 391 5.69 -12.93 -6.53
N LEU A 392 4.99 -12.99 -5.40
CA LEU A 392 5.61 -13.24 -4.09
C LEU A 392 6.12 -14.68 -3.93
N ARG A 393 5.57 -15.65 -4.67
CA ARG A 393 5.98 -17.08 -4.61
C ARG A 393 7.45 -17.34 -4.95
N ALA A 394 8.12 -16.42 -5.64
CA ALA A 394 9.56 -16.48 -5.85
C ALA A 394 10.35 -16.40 -4.53
N ASP A 395 9.82 -15.75 -3.50
CA ASP A 395 10.45 -15.57 -2.20
C ASP A 395 10.21 -16.78 -1.27
N ALA A 396 11.27 -17.23 -0.58
CA ALA A 396 11.21 -18.35 0.36
C ALA A 396 10.38 -18.04 1.62
N GLU A 397 10.44 -16.80 2.13
CA GLU A 397 9.64 -16.36 3.27
C GLU A 397 8.15 -16.40 2.94
N TYR A 398 7.79 -16.04 1.70
CA TYR A 398 6.39 -16.09 1.27
C TYR A 398 5.89 -17.52 1.10
N ARG A 399 6.71 -18.44 0.57
CA ARG A 399 6.34 -19.86 0.49
C ARG A 399 6.08 -20.43 1.87
N ALA A 400 6.99 -20.19 2.83
CA ALA A 400 6.81 -20.62 4.21
C ALA A 400 5.53 -20.05 4.84
N TYR A 401 5.25 -18.77 4.63
CA TYR A 401 4.02 -18.13 5.11
C TYR A 401 2.76 -18.70 4.42
N SER A 402 2.80 -18.93 3.11
CA SER A 402 1.68 -19.51 2.35
C SER A 402 1.36 -20.91 2.86
N ASP A 403 2.38 -21.75 3.07
CA ASP A 403 2.20 -23.11 3.59
C ASP A 403 1.64 -23.08 5.02
N TRP A 404 2.13 -22.17 5.87
CA TRP A 404 1.58 -21.97 7.21
C TRP A 404 0.12 -21.51 7.16
N MET A 405 -0.24 -20.60 6.24
CA MET A 405 -1.60 -20.09 6.06
C MET A 405 -2.58 -21.16 5.60
N GLU A 406 -2.16 -22.13 4.78
CA GLU A 406 -3.00 -23.26 4.38
C GLU A 406 -3.36 -24.16 5.57
N ARG A 407 -2.47 -24.30 6.54
CA ARG A 407 -2.69 -25.12 7.74
C ARG A 407 -3.45 -24.37 8.84
N ASN A 408 -3.17 -23.09 9.02
CA ASN A 408 -3.58 -22.34 10.23
C ASN A 408 -4.56 -21.19 9.96
N GLY A 409 -4.62 -20.66 8.73
CA GLY A 409 -5.42 -19.47 8.42
C GLY A 409 -6.92 -19.73 8.50
N ALA A 410 -7.65 -18.88 9.24
CA ALA A 410 -9.10 -19.02 9.42
C ALA A 410 -9.87 -18.97 8.10
N VAL A 411 -9.54 -18.03 7.21
CA VAL A 411 -10.25 -17.87 5.93
C VAL A 411 -9.96 -19.03 4.96
N PRO A 412 -8.69 -19.41 4.70
CA PRO A 412 -8.41 -20.61 3.90
C PRO A 412 -9.07 -21.88 4.43
N ARG A 413 -9.09 -22.08 5.76
CA ARG A 413 -9.75 -23.23 6.39
C ARG A 413 -11.26 -23.23 6.20
N PHE A 414 -11.90 -22.06 6.32
CA PHE A 414 -13.32 -21.91 6.05
C PHE A 414 -13.64 -22.33 4.61
N PHE A 415 -12.91 -21.81 3.61
CA PHE A 415 -13.14 -22.19 2.21
C PHE A 415 -12.77 -23.65 1.93
N ALA A 416 -11.73 -24.21 2.55
CA ALA A 416 -11.40 -25.62 2.43
C ALA A 416 -12.52 -26.52 2.97
N TRP A 417 -13.12 -26.14 4.11
CA TRP A 417 -14.28 -26.80 4.69
C TRP A 417 -15.51 -26.72 3.77
N VAL A 418 -15.84 -25.53 3.26
CA VAL A 418 -16.98 -25.33 2.32
C VAL A 418 -16.84 -26.20 1.05
N VAL A 419 -15.62 -26.35 0.53
CA VAL A 419 -15.35 -27.11 -0.71
C VAL A 419 -15.04 -28.59 -0.44
N GLY A 420 -15.09 -29.05 0.81
CA GLY A 420 -14.84 -30.46 1.18
C GLY A 420 -13.37 -30.91 1.03
N ARG A 421 -12.41 -29.99 0.97
CA ARG A 421 -10.98 -30.32 0.94
C ARG A 421 -10.48 -30.60 2.36
N LYS A 422 -9.88 -31.77 2.58
CA LYS A 422 -9.16 -32.05 3.85
C LYS A 422 -7.98 -31.08 3.97
N VAL A 423 -7.92 -30.36 5.09
CA VAL A 423 -6.77 -29.52 5.45
C VAL A 423 -5.53 -30.42 5.49
N ARG A 424 -4.46 -30.06 4.78
CA ARG A 424 -3.17 -30.76 4.84
C ARG A 424 -2.68 -30.72 6.29
N GLN A 425 -2.81 -31.82 7.01
CA GLN A 425 -2.12 -31.98 8.29
C GLN A 425 -0.63 -32.14 7.99
N GLY A 426 0.21 -31.36 8.68
CA GLY A 426 1.65 -31.40 8.50
C GLY A 426 2.15 -32.82 8.74
N GLY A 427 2.73 -33.44 7.70
CA GLY A 427 3.36 -34.74 7.82
C GLY A 427 4.53 -34.63 8.80
N GLY A 428 4.48 -35.43 9.87
CA GLY A 428 5.66 -35.71 10.67
C GLY A 428 6.76 -36.27 9.77
N VAL A 429 7.99 -35.85 10.04
CA VAL A 429 9.21 -36.40 9.44
C VAL A 429 9.15 -37.92 9.55
N GLN A 430 9.08 -38.62 8.41
CA GLN A 430 9.30 -40.06 8.36
C GLN A 430 10.79 -40.31 8.71
N PRO A 431 11.10 -41.12 9.74
CA PRO A 431 12.46 -41.59 9.94
C PRO A 431 12.83 -42.47 8.74
N ALA A 432 13.99 -42.21 8.14
CA ALA A 432 14.57 -43.10 7.16
C ALA A 432 14.96 -44.42 7.84
N GLU A 433 14.49 -45.55 7.30
CA GLU A 433 15.21 -46.83 7.38
C GLU A 433 16.18 -46.93 6.19
#